data_AF-A0A6G0HIT6-F1
#
_entry.id   AF-A0A6G0HIT6-F1
#
_cell.length_a   1.000
_cell.length_b   1.000
_cell.length_c   1.000
_cell.angle_alpha   90.00
_cell.angle_beta   90.00
_cell.angle_gamma   90.00
#
_symmetry.space_group_name_H-M   'P 1'
#
loop_
_entity.id
_entity.type
_entity.pdbx_description
1 polymer ?
#
loop_
_entity_poly.entity_id
_entity_poly.type
_entity_poly.pdbx_seq_one_letter_code
_entity_poly.pdbx_strand_id
1 'polypeptide(L)'
;MERVDYRTEDGTANAGSDYEFAEGTLLFKPGENLKEITVGVIDDDIFEEDEYFYVHLSNPRVVGYPEIGTAPLDTSATPKAVLGDNHTATVTIYDDDHAGIFTFETASQRVSESVGVMEVKVLRTSGARGLVAVPYRTVDGTARGGEDYELAAGKLEFQNDETM
;
A
#
# COMPACT_ATOMS: atom_id res chain seq x y z
N MET A 1 -27.63 20.17 -10.51
CA MET A 1 -26.25 19.68 -10.25
C MET A 1 -26.18 19.36 -8.78
N GLU A 2 -25.31 18.46 -8.37
CA GLU A 2 -25.13 18.11 -6.96
C GLU A 2 -23.71 18.42 -6.52
N ARG A 3 -23.56 18.80 -5.26
CA ARG A 3 -22.26 19.03 -4.63
C ARG A 3 -22.14 18.24 -3.35
N VAL A 4 -20.96 17.71 -3.09
CA VAL A 4 -20.61 17.01 -1.86
C VAL A 4 -19.21 17.48 -1.46
N ASP A 5 -19.05 17.91 -0.22
CA ASP A 5 -17.74 18.30 0.29
C ASP A 5 -16.98 17.06 0.77
N TYR A 6 -15.66 17.09 0.66
CA TYR A 6 -14.80 16.04 1.20
C TYR A 6 -13.63 16.64 1.98
N ARG A 7 -13.11 15.86 2.93
CA ARG A 7 -11.92 16.21 3.70
C ARG A 7 -11.23 14.95 4.24
N THR A 8 -9.90 14.97 4.28
CA THR A 8 -9.09 13.96 4.96
C THR A 8 -8.99 14.20 6.47
N GLU A 9 -8.91 13.13 7.24
CA GLU A 9 -8.67 13.13 8.68
C GLU A 9 -7.61 12.08 9.03
N ASP A 10 -6.71 12.44 9.94
CA ASP A 10 -5.63 11.56 10.39
C ASP A 10 -6.18 10.31 11.09
N GLY A 11 -5.49 9.19 10.89
CA GLY A 11 -5.72 7.96 11.66
C GLY A 11 -4.46 7.64 12.46
N THR A 12 -3.77 6.56 12.10
CA THR A 12 -2.35 6.39 12.51
C THR A 12 -1.41 7.14 11.56
N ALA A 13 -1.78 7.22 10.27
CA ALA A 13 -1.14 8.08 9.28
C ALA A 13 -1.57 9.55 9.51
N ASN A 14 -0.60 10.45 9.43
CA ASN A 14 -0.69 11.88 9.68
C ASN A 14 -0.44 12.68 8.40
N ALA A 15 -1.25 13.72 8.22
CA ALA A 15 -1.05 14.64 7.11
C ALA A 15 0.30 15.39 7.22
N GLY A 16 1.09 15.34 6.15
CA GLY A 16 2.37 16.01 6.01
C GLY A 16 3.59 15.13 6.29
N SER A 17 3.42 13.97 6.94
CA SER A 17 4.44 12.89 6.97
C SER A 17 4.07 11.77 6.03
N ASP A 18 2.81 11.30 6.07
CA ASP A 18 2.46 10.00 5.44
C ASP A 18 1.52 10.22 4.23
N TYR A 19 0.73 11.31 4.27
CA TYR A 19 -0.11 11.72 3.15
C TYR A 19 -0.31 13.24 3.07
N GLU A 20 -0.73 13.74 1.92
CA GLU A 20 -1.05 15.16 1.73
C GLU A 20 -2.48 15.48 2.21
N PHE A 21 -2.65 16.47 3.09
CA PHE A 21 -3.98 16.94 3.47
C PHE A 21 -4.80 17.36 2.23
N ALA A 22 -6.02 16.83 2.10
CA ALA A 22 -6.90 17.12 0.99
C ALA A 22 -8.32 17.47 1.46
N GLU A 23 -8.86 18.57 0.96
CA GLU A 23 -10.26 18.94 1.13
C GLU A 23 -10.81 19.64 -0.12
N GLY A 24 -12.13 19.58 -0.32
CA GLY A 24 -12.74 20.25 -1.44
C GLY A 24 -14.22 19.94 -1.63
N THR A 25 -14.71 20.21 -2.84
CA THR A 25 -16.10 19.96 -3.23
C THR A 25 -16.15 19.20 -4.55
N LEU A 26 -16.78 18.03 -4.54
CA LEU A 26 -17.15 17.29 -5.74
C LEU A 26 -18.38 17.93 -6.39
N LEU A 27 -18.37 18.10 -7.71
CA LEU A 27 -19.50 18.60 -8.48
C LEU A 27 -19.97 17.54 -9.47
N PHE A 28 -21.19 17.06 -9.29
CA PHE A 28 -21.87 16.13 -10.19
C PHE A 28 -22.76 16.91 -11.16
N LYS A 29 -22.41 16.83 -12.45
CA LYS A 29 -23.22 17.35 -13.55
C LYS A 29 -24.39 16.39 -13.85
N PRO A 30 -25.44 16.85 -14.54
CA PRO A 30 -26.54 15.96 -14.92
C PRO A 30 -26.04 14.72 -15.67
N GLY A 31 -26.42 13.54 -15.18
CA GLY A 31 -26.02 12.25 -15.77
C GLY A 31 -24.68 11.69 -15.27
N GLU A 32 -23.91 12.45 -14.48
CA GLU A 32 -22.71 11.92 -13.82
C GLU A 32 -23.08 11.23 -12.52
N ASN A 33 -22.56 10.02 -12.33
CA ASN A 33 -22.74 9.22 -11.10
C ASN A 33 -21.41 8.85 -10.43
N LEU A 34 -20.28 9.34 -10.98
CA LEU A 34 -18.93 9.04 -10.49
C LEU A 34 -18.06 10.30 -10.50
N LYS A 35 -17.33 10.48 -9.40
CA LYS A 35 -16.26 11.47 -9.21
C LYS A 35 -15.16 10.81 -8.40
N GLU A 36 -13.94 11.28 -8.59
CA GLU A 36 -12.76 10.78 -7.90
C GLU A 36 -12.18 11.89 -7.02
N ILE A 37 -11.61 11.49 -5.89
CA ILE A 37 -10.80 12.33 -5.00
C ILE A 37 -9.37 11.82 -5.14
N THR A 38 -8.42 12.73 -5.35
CA THR A 38 -6.98 12.41 -5.38
C THR A 38 -6.35 12.93 -4.10
N VAL A 39 -5.66 12.06 -3.39
CA VAL A 39 -4.86 12.36 -2.19
C VAL A 39 -3.45 11.90 -2.48
N GLY A 40 -2.45 12.75 -2.28
CA GLY A 40 -1.05 12.37 -2.39
C GLY A 40 -0.63 11.49 -1.22
N VAL A 41 0.10 10.41 -1.47
CA VAL A 41 0.79 9.62 -0.44
C VAL A 41 2.24 10.09 -0.44
N ILE A 42 2.82 10.28 0.73
CA ILE A 42 4.20 10.72 0.89
C ILE A 42 5.05 9.46 1.03
N ASP A 43 6.07 9.38 0.19
CA ASP A 43 7.00 8.26 0.10
C ASP A 43 8.31 8.68 0.76
N ASP A 44 8.84 7.86 1.67
CA ASP A 44 10.15 8.11 2.28
C ASP A 44 11.07 6.87 2.28
N ASP A 45 11.97 6.77 3.25
CA ASP A 45 13.04 5.77 3.32
C ASP A 45 13.09 5.08 4.70
N ILE A 46 12.09 5.34 5.56
CA ILE A 46 12.03 4.93 6.95
C ILE A 46 10.99 3.82 7.05
N PHE A 47 11.41 2.63 7.50
CA PHE A 47 10.48 1.55 7.76
C PHE A 47 9.44 1.93 8.83
N GLU A 48 8.17 1.88 8.45
CA GLU A 48 6.99 2.09 9.28
C GLU A 48 6.08 0.84 9.34
N GLU A 49 5.15 0.80 10.31
CA GLU A 49 4.09 -0.21 10.30
C GLU A 49 2.96 0.22 9.36
N ASP A 50 2.08 -0.69 8.95
CA ASP A 50 0.90 -0.32 8.16
C ASP A 50 0.07 0.78 8.86
N GLU A 51 -0.13 1.89 8.17
CA GLU A 51 -0.85 3.03 8.70
C GLU A 51 -2.15 3.30 7.95
N TYR A 52 -3.05 4.09 8.54
CA TYR A 52 -4.28 4.48 7.85
C TYR A 52 -4.71 5.91 8.17
N PHE A 53 -5.45 6.50 7.23
CA PHE A 53 -6.17 7.76 7.39
C PHE A 53 -7.61 7.63 6.86
N TYR A 54 -8.42 8.67 7.07
CA TYR A 54 -9.82 8.69 6.67
C TYR A 54 -10.10 9.75 5.60
N VAL A 55 -11.10 9.47 4.74
CA VAL A 55 -11.71 10.45 3.84
C VAL A 55 -13.20 10.54 4.15
N HIS A 56 -13.66 11.72 4.55
CA HIS A 56 -15.05 11.98 4.90
C HIS A 56 -15.77 12.74 3.81
N LEU A 57 -17.00 12.34 3.50
CA LEU A 57 -17.96 13.10 2.71
C LEU A 57 -18.90 13.86 3.64
N SER A 58 -19.19 15.12 3.30
CA SER A 58 -20.04 16.00 4.09
C SER A 58 -20.84 16.95 3.20
N ASN A 59 -21.83 17.63 3.81
CA ASN A 59 -22.56 18.74 3.19
C ASN A 59 -23.12 18.47 1.77
N PRO A 60 -23.89 17.38 1.56
CA PRO A 60 -24.53 17.12 0.28
C PRO A 60 -25.58 18.20 -0.02
N ARG A 61 -25.55 18.77 -1.23
CA ARG A 61 -26.45 19.86 -1.62
C ARG A 61 -26.81 19.84 -3.09
N VAL A 62 -28.05 20.21 -3.39
CA VAL A 62 -28.56 20.33 -4.77
C VAL A 62 -28.43 21.79 -5.22
N VAL A 63 -27.72 22.01 -6.33
CA VAL A 63 -27.52 23.32 -6.95
C VAL A 63 -28.46 23.50 -8.14
N GLY A 64 -29.21 24.60 -8.14
CA GLY A 64 -30.15 24.98 -9.21
C GLY A 64 -31.62 24.95 -8.80
N TYR A 65 -31.94 24.59 -7.56
CA TYR A 65 -33.21 24.94 -6.93
C TYR A 65 -33.01 26.27 -6.20
N PRO A 66 -33.88 27.28 -6.42
CA PRO A 66 -33.83 28.48 -5.61
C PRO A 66 -34.06 28.06 -4.15
N GLU A 67 -33.23 28.54 -3.23
CA GLU A 67 -33.68 28.74 -1.85
C GLU A 67 -34.85 29.72 -1.97
N ILE A 68 -36.08 29.20 -2.01
CA ILE A 68 -37.26 30.04 -2.14
C ILE A 68 -37.35 30.86 -0.86
N GLY A 69 -36.87 32.10 -0.94
CA GLY A 69 -37.11 33.10 0.06
C GLY A 69 -38.61 33.28 0.28
N THR A 70 -39.00 33.24 1.56
CA THR A 70 -40.17 33.93 2.13
C THR A 70 -41.60 33.39 1.88
N ALA A 71 -41.80 32.14 1.45
CA ALA A 71 -43.13 31.51 1.53
C ALA A 71 -43.09 30.26 2.43
N PRO A 72 -44.10 30.02 3.30
CA PRO A 72 -44.20 28.79 4.06
C PRO A 72 -44.61 27.67 3.10
N LEU A 73 -43.63 27.19 2.34
CA LEU A 73 -43.79 26.05 1.45
C LEU A 73 -43.46 24.80 2.25
N ASP A 74 -44.39 23.86 2.24
CA ASP A 74 -44.19 22.48 2.67
C ASP A 74 -42.74 22.02 2.43
N THR A 75 -41.98 21.85 3.51
CA THR A 75 -40.56 21.48 3.53
C THR A 75 -40.28 20.07 2.97
N SER A 76 -41.29 19.40 2.42
CA SER A 76 -41.25 18.08 1.80
C SER A 76 -40.86 18.10 0.31
N ALA A 77 -40.92 19.26 -0.37
CA ALA A 77 -40.88 19.31 -1.86
C ALA A 77 -39.53 19.67 -2.50
N THR A 78 -38.49 20.03 -1.74
CA THR A 78 -37.14 20.27 -2.32
C THR A 78 -36.38 18.95 -2.42
N PRO A 79 -35.82 18.56 -3.58
CA PRO A 79 -34.95 17.40 -3.65
C PRO A 79 -33.76 17.62 -2.71
N LYS A 80 -33.60 16.73 -1.74
CA LYS A 80 -32.48 16.72 -0.80
C LYS A 80 -31.48 15.67 -1.25
N ALA A 81 -30.23 16.08 -1.43
CA ALA A 81 -29.13 15.15 -1.49
C ALA A 81 -28.84 14.67 -0.07
N VAL A 82 -28.60 13.37 0.10
CA VAL A 82 -28.30 12.75 1.40
C VAL A 82 -27.03 11.92 1.27
N LEU A 83 -26.27 11.83 2.36
CA LEU A 83 -25.14 10.90 2.44
C LEU A 83 -25.67 9.49 2.67
N GLY A 84 -25.01 8.51 2.06
CA GLY A 84 -25.21 7.10 2.39
C GLY A 84 -24.43 6.69 3.63
N ASP A 85 -24.58 5.43 4.03
CA ASP A 85 -23.92 4.87 5.22
C ASP A 85 -22.38 4.94 5.11
N ASN A 86 -21.84 4.63 3.93
CA ASN A 86 -20.39 4.66 3.66
C ASN A 86 -19.92 6.06 3.21
N HIS A 87 -20.18 7.08 4.04
CA HIS A 87 -19.68 8.44 3.80
C HIS A 87 -18.28 8.69 4.39
N THR A 88 -17.70 7.69 5.04
CA THR A 88 -16.30 7.69 5.48
C THR A 88 -15.60 6.49 4.84
N ALA A 89 -14.47 6.74 4.19
CA ALA A 89 -13.57 5.70 3.69
C ALA A 89 -12.30 5.66 4.55
N THR A 90 -11.79 4.46 4.82
CA THR A 90 -10.47 4.25 5.42
C THR A 90 -9.48 3.90 4.31
N VAL A 91 -8.35 4.59 4.28
CA VAL A 91 -7.25 4.36 3.34
C VAL A 91 -6.07 3.83 4.14
N THR A 92 -5.52 2.69 3.75
CA THR A 92 -4.35 2.07 4.38
C THR A 92 -3.13 2.31 3.49
N ILE A 93 -2.03 2.77 4.10
CA ILE A 93 -0.71 2.93 3.50
C ILE A 93 0.12 1.72 3.96
N TYR A 94 0.66 1.00 2.98
CA TYR A 94 1.55 -0.13 3.21
C TYR A 94 2.98 0.35 3.00
N ASP A 95 3.82 0.19 4.02
CA ASP A 95 5.25 0.51 3.97
C ASP A 95 6.01 -0.50 3.09
N ASP A 96 6.93 -0.02 2.27
CA ASP A 96 7.83 -0.85 1.46
C ASP A 96 9.32 -0.65 1.77
N ASP A 97 9.63 0.05 2.87
CA ASP A 97 10.99 0.39 3.30
C ASP A 97 11.65 -0.63 4.23
N HIS A 98 10.98 -1.75 4.49
CA HIS A 98 11.61 -2.86 5.21
C HIS A 98 12.81 -3.43 4.41
N ALA A 99 13.94 -3.67 5.09
CA ALA A 99 15.18 -4.13 4.45
C ALA A 99 15.11 -5.57 3.89
N GLY A 100 14.02 -6.28 4.19
CA GLY A 100 13.71 -7.61 3.70
C GLY A 100 14.00 -8.74 4.71
N ILE A 101 13.28 -9.84 4.55
CA ILE A 101 13.42 -11.11 5.26
C ILE A 101 14.00 -12.12 4.28
N PHE A 102 15.11 -12.77 4.66
CA PHE A 102 15.85 -13.66 3.78
C PHE A 102 15.56 -15.13 4.12
N THR A 103 15.08 -15.90 3.15
CA THR A 103 14.74 -17.33 3.30
C THR A 103 15.17 -18.13 2.09
N PHE A 104 15.33 -19.45 2.23
CA PHE A 104 15.43 -20.33 1.07
C PHE A 104 14.05 -20.56 0.43
N GLU A 105 14.02 -20.80 -0.89
CA GLU A 105 12.80 -21.19 -1.62
C GLU A 105 12.23 -22.51 -1.09
N THR A 106 13.10 -23.47 -0.76
CA THR A 106 12.71 -24.74 -0.12
C THR A 106 13.68 -25.15 0.98
N ALA A 107 13.18 -25.82 2.01
CA ALA A 107 13.99 -26.31 3.13
C ALA A 107 14.84 -27.55 2.78
N SER A 108 14.52 -28.25 1.70
CA SER A 108 15.30 -29.39 1.21
C SER A 108 15.13 -29.55 -0.30
N GLN A 109 16.17 -30.09 -0.94
CA GLN A 109 16.18 -30.39 -2.37
C GLN A 109 16.86 -31.74 -2.59
N ARG A 110 16.47 -32.42 -3.66
CA ARG A 110 17.08 -33.70 -4.07
C ARG A 110 17.62 -33.54 -5.47
N VAL A 111 18.88 -33.96 -5.66
CA VAL A 111 19.61 -33.83 -6.92
C VAL A 111 20.28 -35.14 -7.28
N SER A 112 20.46 -35.34 -8.59
CA SER A 112 21.37 -36.37 -9.09
C SER A 112 22.79 -35.84 -9.06
N GLU A 113 23.76 -36.67 -8.72
CA GLU A 113 25.20 -36.35 -8.81
C GLU A 113 25.61 -35.90 -10.23
N SER A 114 24.86 -36.32 -11.25
CA SER A 114 25.10 -35.98 -12.65
C SER A 114 24.69 -34.56 -13.05
N VAL A 115 24.12 -33.75 -12.14
CA VAL A 115 23.65 -32.39 -12.46
C VAL A 115 24.81 -31.40 -12.69
N GLY A 116 26.00 -31.69 -12.16
CA GLY A 116 27.17 -30.83 -12.24
C GLY A 116 27.09 -29.64 -11.27
N VAL A 117 26.14 -28.74 -11.46
CA VAL A 117 25.93 -27.56 -10.60
C VAL A 117 24.49 -27.51 -10.13
N MET A 118 24.30 -27.24 -8.83
CA MET A 118 22.99 -26.99 -8.24
C MET A 118 22.94 -25.55 -7.72
N GLU A 119 21.92 -24.81 -8.13
CA GLU A 119 21.63 -23.45 -7.67
C GLU A 119 20.62 -23.49 -6.51
N VAL A 120 20.99 -22.93 -5.37
CA VAL A 120 20.11 -22.79 -4.21
C VAL A 120 19.63 -21.34 -4.14
N LYS A 121 18.33 -21.12 -4.35
CA LYS A 121 17.74 -19.78 -4.35
C LYS A 121 17.51 -19.25 -2.94
N VAL A 122 17.88 -18.00 -2.74
CA VAL A 122 17.56 -17.20 -1.56
C VAL A 122 16.56 -16.13 -1.98
N LEU A 123 15.44 -16.04 -1.27
CA LEU A 123 14.37 -15.09 -1.49
C LEU A 123 14.48 -13.97 -0.47
N ARG A 124 14.31 -12.72 -0.89
CA ARG A 124 14.13 -11.55 -0.03
C ARG A 124 12.65 -11.14 -0.07
N THR A 125 11.97 -11.18 1.07
CA THR A 125 10.53 -10.92 1.19
C THR A 125 10.24 -9.80 2.19
N SER A 126 9.00 -9.30 2.22
CA SER A 126 8.60 -8.24 3.17
C SER A 126 9.49 -7.00 3.04
N GLY A 127 9.79 -6.55 1.82
CA GLY A 127 10.60 -5.36 1.57
C GLY A 127 11.94 -5.63 0.86
N ALA A 128 12.43 -4.63 0.14
CA ALA A 128 13.65 -4.71 -0.66
C ALA A 128 14.56 -3.48 -0.49
N ARG A 129 14.36 -2.72 0.60
CA ARG A 129 15.05 -1.46 0.81
C ARG A 129 16.51 -1.62 1.22
N GLY A 130 17.37 -0.83 0.59
CA GLY A 130 18.80 -0.76 0.87
C GLY A 130 19.61 -1.96 0.37
N LEU A 131 20.93 -1.81 0.47
CA LEU A 131 21.92 -2.84 0.16
C LEU A 131 22.05 -3.82 1.34
N VAL A 132 21.81 -5.11 1.10
CA VAL A 132 21.97 -6.15 2.13
C VAL A 132 22.97 -7.21 1.68
N ALA A 133 23.90 -7.57 2.57
CA ALA A 133 24.86 -8.65 2.35
C ALA A 133 24.56 -9.85 3.27
N VAL A 134 24.22 -10.99 2.68
CA VAL A 134 23.92 -12.23 3.40
C VAL A 134 25.08 -13.22 3.26
N PRO A 135 25.85 -13.50 4.33
CA PRO A 135 26.93 -14.48 4.26
C PRO A 135 26.38 -15.90 4.19
N TYR A 136 27.02 -16.76 3.39
CA TYR A 136 26.66 -18.17 3.28
C TYR A 136 27.91 -19.06 3.31
N ARG A 137 27.70 -20.31 3.69
CA ARG A 137 28.68 -21.39 3.53
C ARG A 137 28.00 -22.75 3.45
N THR A 138 28.63 -23.69 2.76
CA THR A 138 28.28 -25.10 2.82
C THR A 138 28.73 -25.72 4.14
N VAL A 139 28.00 -26.72 4.61
CA VAL A 139 28.31 -27.47 5.83
C VAL A 139 28.11 -28.96 5.56
N ASP A 140 29.04 -29.77 6.06
CA ASP A 140 28.99 -31.22 5.94
C ASP A 140 27.76 -31.82 6.62
N GLY A 141 27.17 -32.81 5.94
CA GLY A 141 26.19 -33.72 6.50
C GLY A 141 26.71 -35.15 6.40
N THR A 142 25.92 -36.02 5.77
CA THR A 142 26.42 -37.33 5.32
C THR A 142 27.36 -37.19 4.13
N ALA A 143 27.14 -36.18 3.29
CA ALA A 143 28.06 -35.77 2.23
C ALA A 143 29.18 -34.90 2.79
N ARG A 144 30.41 -35.07 2.26
CA ARG A 144 31.64 -34.42 2.71
C ARG A 144 32.18 -33.46 1.66
N GLY A 145 32.51 -32.24 2.08
CA GLY A 145 33.13 -31.24 1.22
C GLY A 145 34.53 -31.69 0.76
N GLY A 146 34.80 -31.57 -0.53
CA GLY A 146 36.01 -32.05 -1.19
C GLY A 146 35.96 -33.51 -1.65
N GLU A 147 34.94 -34.27 -1.26
CA GLU A 147 34.68 -35.64 -1.75
C GLU A 147 33.40 -35.70 -2.58
N ASP A 148 32.27 -35.29 -1.98
CA ASP A 148 30.93 -35.38 -2.61
C ASP A 148 30.49 -34.07 -3.26
N TYR A 149 31.00 -32.94 -2.78
CA TYR A 149 30.68 -31.61 -3.29
C TYR A 149 31.85 -30.65 -3.06
N GLU A 150 31.94 -29.58 -3.85
CA GLU A 150 32.94 -28.53 -3.64
C GLU A 150 32.48 -27.56 -2.54
N LEU A 151 33.36 -27.23 -1.59
CA LEU A 151 33.06 -26.27 -0.53
C LEU A 151 32.79 -24.88 -1.12
N ALA A 152 31.66 -24.29 -0.79
CA ALA A 152 31.31 -22.93 -1.21
C ALA A 152 31.06 -22.04 0.01
N ALA A 153 31.60 -20.83 0.00
CA ALA A 153 31.33 -19.80 0.99
C ALA A 153 31.48 -18.41 0.36
N GLY A 154 30.75 -17.44 0.88
CA GLY A 154 30.76 -16.09 0.35
C GLY A 154 29.70 -15.21 0.98
N LYS A 155 29.31 -14.17 0.23
CA LYS A 155 28.17 -13.31 0.53
C LYS A 155 27.33 -13.14 -0.72
N LEU A 156 26.02 -13.17 -0.55
CA LEU A 156 25.07 -12.69 -1.55
C LEU A 156 24.82 -11.22 -1.25
N GLU A 157 24.94 -10.36 -2.26
CA GLU A 157 24.64 -8.93 -2.13
C GLU A 157 23.35 -8.65 -2.88
N PHE A 158 22.36 -8.11 -2.18
CA PHE A 158 21.09 -7.66 -2.73
C PHE A 158 21.13 -6.14 -2.80
N GLN A 159 21.04 -5.58 -4.00
CA GLN A 159 20.90 -4.15 -4.24
C GLN A 159 19.54 -3.64 -3.74
N ASN A 160 19.37 -2.31 -3.73
CA ASN A 160 18.06 -1.71 -3.51
C ASN A 160 17.07 -2.25 -4.54
N ASP A 161 15.87 -2.61 -4.09
CA ASP A 161 14.78 -3.18 -4.90
C ASP A 161 15.04 -4.58 -5.50
N GLU A 162 16.21 -5.18 -5.21
CA GLU A 162 16.53 -6.53 -5.66
C GLU A 162 15.89 -7.56 -4.72
N THR A 163 15.07 -8.45 -5.31
CA THR A 163 14.28 -9.46 -4.57
C THR A 163 14.69 -10.91 -4.86
N MET A 164 15.41 -11.16 -5.96
CA MET A 164 15.94 -12.48 -6.37
C MET A 164 17.20 -12.35 -7.22
#